data_AF-A0A7Z8P3C8-F1
#
_entry.id   AF-A0A7Z8P3C8-F1
#
_cell.length_a   1.000
_cell.length_b   1.000
_cell.length_c   1.000
_cell.angle_alpha   90.00
_cell.angle_beta   90.00
_cell.angle_gamma   90.00
#
_symmetry.space_group_name_H-M   'P 1'
#
loop_
_entity.id
_entity.type
_entity.pdbx_description
1 polymer ?
#
loop_
_entity_poly.entity_id
_entity_poly.type
_entity_poly.pdbx_seq_one_letter_code
_entity_poly.pdbx_strand_id
1 'polypeptide(L)'
;MRSEGNKNMNKFSIGAKDIVWTCKVFLLSAFSAFVLAMIAYVLTFIFAEHEPVSEVIMNTASAATSKVEVTSNYINPMWAIFFFNSIAACCAVIGTGLFMMVHKLLIGDIAMRPKNRYYAGLSILMEKTMMPIYRLLIRIASALDPDMSQIKNENNENAGTIWQYCGYGKYEYRMFSYMLPYTVPLLILIVNGMLMGILLAFFTFNGALTGFELFGEKGIIIGLFYNIVYFSISIIPHGIIEIPTILVAAAVGYHFAYSQAHDVIRNKFFTGDEIESLLTDSGHIFKTTKDYLLSAYTWKMVVLIILTLLLAAYIETYVTLGIVDKVMMIIDGSLEPFLA
;
A
#
# COMPACT_ATOMS: atom_id res chain seq x y z
N MET A 1 -0.39 35.40 -26.17
CA MET A 1 -0.27 35.06 -24.73
C MET A 1 -1.12 33.83 -24.35
N ARG A 2 -0.83 32.67 -24.95
CA ARG A 2 -1.41 31.37 -24.58
C ARG A 2 -0.30 30.33 -24.80
N SER A 3 0.56 30.07 -23.81
CA SER A 3 1.57 29.01 -23.94
C SER A 3 2.26 28.54 -22.65
N GLU A 4 2.06 29.16 -21.48
CA GLU A 4 2.76 28.72 -20.26
C GLU A 4 1.85 28.02 -19.24
N GLY A 5 0.55 28.31 -19.22
CA GLY A 5 -0.39 27.66 -18.30
C GLY A 5 -0.63 26.16 -18.57
N ASN A 6 -0.45 25.70 -19.80
CA ASN A 6 -0.78 24.32 -20.20
C ASN A 6 0.36 23.32 -20.02
N LYS A 7 1.61 23.77 -19.84
CA LYS A 7 2.77 22.88 -19.60
C LYS A 7 2.81 22.35 -18.16
N ASN A 8 2.31 23.11 -17.19
CA ASN A 8 2.33 22.71 -15.78
C ASN A 8 1.21 21.72 -15.40
N MET A 9 0.08 21.70 -16.12
CA MET A 9 -1.03 20.77 -15.82
C MET A 9 -0.70 19.31 -16.19
N ASN A 10 0.19 19.07 -17.15
CA ASN A 10 0.53 17.72 -17.63
C ASN A 10 1.68 17.04 -16.88
N LYS A 11 2.40 17.74 -15.99
CA LYS A 11 3.56 17.13 -15.31
C LYS A 11 3.14 16.02 -14.35
N PHE A 12 2.00 16.21 -13.67
CA PHE A 12 1.53 15.31 -12.60
C PHE A 12 0.32 14.46 -13.01
N SER A 13 -0.13 14.55 -14.27
CA SER A 13 -1.27 13.77 -14.76
C SER A 13 -0.90 12.30 -14.90
N ILE A 14 -1.68 11.42 -14.29
CA ILE A 14 -1.50 9.97 -14.41
C ILE A 14 -1.86 9.48 -15.81
N GLY A 15 -1.15 8.45 -16.27
CA GLY A 15 -1.42 7.73 -17.51
C GLY A 15 -1.81 6.27 -17.28
N ALA A 16 -2.05 5.56 -18.38
CA ALA A 16 -2.45 4.15 -18.32
C ALA A 16 -1.36 3.24 -17.69
N LYS A 17 -0.07 3.59 -17.85
CA LYS A 17 1.04 2.82 -17.27
C LYS A 17 1.00 2.82 -15.74
N ASP A 18 0.64 3.95 -15.14
CA ASP A 18 0.54 4.10 -13.68
C ASP A 18 -0.59 3.22 -13.13
N ILE A 19 -1.75 3.25 -13.80
CA ILE A 19 -2.88 2.40 -13.45
C ILE A 19 -2.50 0.91 -13.57
N VAL A 20 -1.89 0.50 -14.68
CA VAL A 20 -1.46 -0.89 -14.87
C VAL A 20 -0.47 -1.32 -13.79
N TRP A 21 0.46 -0.45 -13.40
CA TRP A 21 1.40 -0.76 -12.31
C TRP A 21 0.66 -0.96 -10.98
N THR A 22 -0.24 -0.05 -10.62
CA THR A 22 -1.02 -0.20 -9.37
C THR A 22 -1.87 -1.46 -9.35
N CYS A 23 -2.55 -1.79 -10.45
CA CYS A 23 -3.32 -3.03 -10.59
C CYS A 23 -2.42 -4.27 -10.40
N LYS A 24 -1.24 -4.29 -11.02
CA LYS A 24 -0.31 -5.41 -10.91
C LYS A 24 0.14 -5.64 -9.47
N VAL A 25 0.55 -4.57 -8.77
CA VAL A 25 1.02 -4.66 -7.38
C VAL A 25 -0.11 -5.11 -6.46
N PHE A 26 -1.31 -4.54 -6.64
CA PHE A 26 -2.48 -4.92 -5.87
C PHE A 26 -2.85 -6.40 -6.06
N LEU A 27 -2.97 -6.85 -7.31
CA LEU A 27 -3.33 -8.24 -7.64
C LEU A 27 -2.26 -9.23 -7.17
N LEU A 28 -0.97 -8.90 -7.34
CA LEU A 28 0.12 -9.75 -6.86
C LEU A 28 0.08 -9.89 -5.34
N SER A 29 -0.18 -8.78 -4.63
CA SER A 29 -0.31 -8.79 -3.17
C SER A 29 -1.51 -9.62 -2.72
N ALA A 30 -2.68 -9.41 -3.34
CA ALA A 30 -3.89 -10.18 -3.04
C ALA A 30 -3.71 -11.67 -3.29
N PHE A 31 -3.11 -12.03 -4.43
CA PHE A 31 -2.88 -13.44 -4.77
C PHE A 31 -1.87 -14.09 -3.82
N SER A 32 -0.76 -13.40 -3.52
CA SER A 32 0.26 -13.92 -2.60
C SER A 32 -0.31 -14.12 -1.19
N ALA A 33 -1.09 -13.16 -0.70
CA ALA A 33 -1.73 -13.24 0.60
C ALA A 33 -2.80 -14.33 0.65
N PHE A 34 -3.59 -14.50 -0.41
CA PHE A 34 -4.56 -15.58 -0.53
C PHE A 34 -3.87 -16.95 -0.42
N VAL A 35 -2.80 -17.20 -1.19
CA VAL A 35 -2.07 -18.47 -1.17
C VAL A 35 -1.47 -18.73 0.22
N LEU A 36 -0.80 -17.72 0.80
CA LEU A 36 -0.20 -17.85 2.12
C LEU A 36 -1.25 -18.08 3.22
N ALA A 37 -2.38 -17.37 3.16
CA ALA A 37 -3.48 -17.55 4.10
C ALA A 37 -4.09 -18.94 3.97
N MET A 38 -4.34 -19.44 2.75
CA MET A 38 -4.82 -20.80 2.52
C MET A 38 -3.86 -21.86 3.07
N ILE A 39 -2.55 -21.70 2.85
CA ILE A 39 -1.53 -22.59 3.44
C ILE A 39 -1.61 -22.54 4.97
N ALA A 40 -1.69 -21.34 5.55
CA ALA A 40 -1.80 -21.17 7.00
C ALA A 40 -3.06 -21.84 7.54
N TYR A 41 -4.24 -21.62 6.93
CA TYR A 41 -5.49 -22.26 7.34
C TYR A 41 -5.41 -23.78 7.32
N VAL A 42 -4.85 -24.36 6.25
CA VAL A 42 -4.68 -25.81 6.11
C VAL A 42 -3.72 -26.35 7.18
N LEU A 43 -2.58 -25.68 7.40
CA LEU A 43 -1.62 -26.08 8.43
C LEU A 43 -2.25 -25.99 9.83
N THR A 44 -2.94 -24.90 10.16
CA THR A 44 -3.60 -24.75 11.46
C THR A 44 -4.66 -25.82 11.65
N PHE A 45 -5.47 -26.14 10.63
CA PHE A 45 -6.47 -27.20 10.72
C PHE A 45 -5.87 -28.60 10.91
N ILE A 46 -4.70 -28.88 10.32
CA ILE A 46 -4.03 -30.18 10.47
C ILE A 46 -3.31 -30.32 11.82
N PHE A 47 -2.72 -29.23 12.33
CA PHE A 47 -1.80 -29.27 13.47
C PHE A 47 -2.37 -28.75 14.79
N ALA A 48 -3.49 -28.03 14.80
CA ALA A 48 -4.16 -27.62 16.03
C ALA A 48 -5.17 -28.69 16.47
N GLU A 49 -5.09 -29.16 17.72
CA GLU A 49 -6.24 -29.78 18.40
C GLU A 49 -7.41 -28.78 18.42
N HIS A 50 -8.65 -29.28 18.52
CA HIS A 50 -9.96 -28.61 18.38
C HIS A 50 -10.21 -27.27 19.15
N GLU A 51 -9.27 -26.34 19.21
CA GLU A 51 -9.61 -24.92 19.34
C GLU A 51 -10.00 -24.43 17.96
N PRO A 52 -11.20 -23.87 17.80
CA PRO A 52 -11.71 -23.56 16.48
C PRO A 52 -10.84 -22.45 15.90
N VAL A 53 -10.17 -22.75 14.78
CA VAL A 53 -9.44 -21.83 13.88
C VAL A 53 -10.18 -20.49 13.67
N SER A 54 -11.49 -20.51 13.87
CA SER A 54 -12.34 -19.33 14.04
C SER A 54 -11.77 -18.29 15.00
N GLU A 55 -11.26 -18.59 16.19
CA GLU A 55 -11.07 -17.56 17.22
C GLU A 55 -9.88 -16.63 16.94
N VAL A 56 -8.71 -17.18 16.59
CA VAL A 56 -7.49 -16.39 16.31
C VAL A 56 -7.62 -15.54 15.04
N ILE A 57 -8.36 -16.04 14.04
CA ILE A 57 -8.48 -15.39 12.74
C ILE A 57 -9.75 -14.57 12.63
N MET A 58 -10.85 -14.95 13.29
CA MET A 58 -11.97 -14.05 13.57
C MET A 58 -11.46 -12.87 14.38
N ASN A 59 -10.50 -13.02 15.30
CA ASN A 59 -9.84 -11.87 15.93
C ASN A 59 -9.03 -11.00 14.95
N THR A 60 -8.52 -11.53 13.83
CA THR A 60 -7.74 -10.75 12.83
C THR A 60 -8.63 -10.10 11.76
N ALA A 61 -9.65 -10.83 11.27
CA ALA A 61 -10.69 -10.32 10.39
C ALA A 61 -11.61 -9.35 11.15
N SER A 62 -12.00 -9.67 12.39
CA SER A 62 -12.59 -8.75 13.37
C SER A 62 -11.60 -7.64 13.73
N ALA A 63 -10.28 -7.82 13.86
CA ALA A 63 -9.39 -6.67 14.03
C ALA A 63 -9.42 -5.71 12.80
N ALA A 64 -9.61 -6.25 11.60
CA ALA A 64 -9.75 -5.46 10.38
C ALA A 64 -11.12 -4.77 10.27
N THR A 65 -12.24 -5.43 10.61
CA THR A 65 -13.59 -4.85 10.62
C THR A 65 -13.93 -4.08 11.91
N SER A 66 -13.24 -4.36 13.02
CA SER A 66 -13.44 -3.70 14.32
C SER A 66 -12.92 -2.28 14.34
N LYS A 67 -12.06 -1.87 13.40
CA LYS A 67 -11.82 -0.44 13.20
C LYS A 67 -13.11 0.29 12.83
N VAL A 68 -13.96 -0.34 12.03
CA VAL A 68 -15.30 0.17 11.70
C VAL A 68 -16.25 -0.08 12.85
N GLU A 69 -16.24 -1.25 13.50
CA GLU A 69 -17.15 -1.60 14.61
C GLU A 69 -16.92 -0.78 15.90
N VAL A 70 -15.67 -0.61 16.34
CA VAL A 70 -15.30 0.20 17.52
C VAL A 70 -15.60 1.67 17.28
N THR A 71 -15.37 2.17 16.06
CA THR A 71 -15.75 3.54 15.69
C THR A 71 -17.24 3.67 15.45
N SER A 72 -17.93 2.59 15.07
CA SER A 72 -19.39 2.55 14.86
C SER A 72 -20.19 2.79 16.15
N ASN A 73 -19.57 2.47 17.30
CA ASN A 73 -20.12 2.81 18.61
C ASN A 73 -20.16 4.31 18.88
N TYR A 74 -19.42 5.12 18.12
CA TYR A 74 -19.32 6.58 18.28
C TYR A 74 -19.81 7.38 17.06
N ILE A 75 -19.78 6.79 15.85
CA ILE A 75 -20.09 7.43 14.57
C ILE A 75 -20.86 6.42 13.70
N ASN A 76 -21.85 6.83 12.91
CA ASN A 76 -22.58 5.90 12.02
C ASN A 76 -21.61 5.08 11.12
N PRO A 77 -21.84 3.75 10.92
CA PRO A 77 -21.00 2.89 10.07
C PRO A 77 -20.63 3.49 8.70
N MET A 78 -21.58 4.15 8.03
CA MET A 78 -21.34 4.80 6.73
C MET A 78 -20.23 5.85 6.83
N TRP A 79 -20.29 6.71 7.85
CA TRP A 79 -19.31 7.76 8.07
C TRP A 79 -17.96 7.18 8.47
N ALA A 80 -17.93 6.10 9.26
CA ALA A 80 -16.69 5.42 9.63
C ALA A 80 -15.96 4.87 8.40
N ILE A 81 -16.67 4.10 7.56
CA ILE A 81 -16.14 3.57 6.29
C ILE A 81 -15.61 4.70 5.42
N PHE A 82 -16.44 5.74 5.21
CA PHE A 82 -16.07 6.90 4.40
C PHE A 82 -14.79 7.58 4.89
N PHE A 83 -14.68 7.86 6.20
CA PHE A 83 -13.52 8.56 6.75
C PHE A 83 -12.24 7.74 6.64
N PHE A 84 -12.27 6.44 6.99
CA PHE A 84 -11.06 5.61 6.91
C PHE A 84 -10.58 5.47 5.47
N ASN A 85 -11.48 5.20 4.53
CA ASN A 85 -11.13 5.08 3.10
C ASN A 85 -10.64 6.41 2.53
N SER A 86 -11.26 7.53 2.91
CA SER A 86 -10.84 8.86 2.49
C SER A 86 -9.45 9.22 3.04
N ILE A 87 -9.16 8.90 4.30
CA ILE A 87 -7.84 9.11 4.91
C ILE A 87 -6.79 8.26 4.20
N ALA A 88 -7.07 6.97 3.96
CA ALA A 88 -6.16 6.07 3.27
C ALA A 88 -5.84 6.58 1.85
N ALA A 89 -6.85 7.00 1.09
CA ALA A 89 -6.68 7.54 -0.24
C ALA A 89 -5.94 8.90 -0.23
N CYS A 90 -6.23 9.77 0.73
CA CYS A 90 -5.48 11.01 0.92
C CYS A 90 -4.01 10.75 1.28
N CYS A 91 -3.72 9.74 2.10
CA CYS A 91 -2.35 9.31 2.39
C CYS A 91 -1.64 8.82 1.12
N ALA A 92 -2.32 8.09 0.23
CA ALA A 92 -1.73 7.67 -1.04
C ALA A 92 -1.34 8.85 -1.92
N VAL A 93 -2.18 9.87 -1.99
CA VAL A 93 -1.96 11.03 -2.87
C VAL A 93 -1.02 12.05 -2.21
N ILE A 94 -1.41 12.59 -1.06
CA ILE A 94 -0.74 13.69 -0.36
C ILE A 94 0.41 13.15 0.49
N GLY A 95 0.20 12.03 1.17
CA GLY A 95 1.18 11.43 2.08
C GLY A 95 2.48 11.08 1.37
N THR A 96 2.44 10.62 0.11
CA THR A 96 3.63 10.40 -0.72
C THR A 96 4.49 11.66 -0.88
N GLY A 97 3.85 12.82 -1.07
CA GLY A 97 4.54 14.12 -1.11
C GLY A 97 5.13 14.50 0.24
N LEU A 98 4.34 14.42 1.30
CA LEU A 98 4.79 14.75 2.66
C LEU A 98 5.93 13.83 3.14
N PHE A 99 5.94 12.57 2.71
CA PHE A 99 6.98 11.60 3.06
C PHE A 99 8.37 12.02 2.57
N MET A 100 8.45 12.86 1.52
CA MET A 100 9.72 13.43 1.05
C MET A 100 10.40 14.33 2.09
N MET A 101 9.68 14.81 3.11
CA MET A 101 10.28 15.57 4.22
C MET A 101 11.30 14.75 5.02
N VAL A 102 11.25 13.41 4.93
CA VAL A 102 12.24 12.50 5.54
C VAL A 102 13.66 12.84 5.09
N HIS A 103 13.89 13.30 3.85
CA HIS A 103 15.22 13.72 3.42
C HIS A 103 15.81 14.82 4.28
N LYS A 104 15.02 15.84 4.63
CA LYS A 104 15.49 16.95 5.46
C LYS A 104 15.82 16.48 6.87
N LEU A 105 15.04 15.55 7.42
CA LEU A 105 15.31 14.95 8.73
C LEU A 105 16.60 14.12 8.69
N LEU A 106 16.78 13.27 7.68
CA LEU A 106 17.98 12.45 7.51
C LEU A 106 19.23 13.30 7.34
N ILE A 107 19.19 14.34 6.50
CA ILE A 107 20.34 15.22 6.29
C ILE A 107 20.64 16.02 7.57
N GLY A 108 19.60 16.47 8.27
CA GLY A 108 19.74 17.11 9.58
C GLY A 108 20.42 16.19 10.60
N ASP A 109 20.06 14.90 10.59
CA ASP A 109 20.70 13.90 11.43
C ASP A 109 22.18 13.71 11.08
N ILE A 110 22.52 13.52 9.79
CA ILE A 110 23.90 13.40 9.32
C ILE A 110 24.73 14.63 9.74
N ALA A 111 24.16 15.83 9.70
CA ALA A 111 24.82 17.06 10.10
C ALA A 111 25.14 17.13 11.61
N MET A 112 24.41 16.41 12.46
CA MET A 112 24.63 16.38 13.92
C MET A 112 25.69 15.35 14.34
N ARG A 113 25.88 14.28 13.56
CA ARG A 113 26.79 13.16 13.89
C ARG A 113 28.25 13.55 14.14
N PRO A 114 28.87 14.49 13.39
CA PRO A 114 30.25 14.92 13.67
C PRO A 114 30.44 15.51 15.07
N LYS A 115 29.38 16.12 15.63
CA LYS A 115 29.41 16.77 16.95
C LYS A 115 29.16 15.79 18.09
N ASN A 116 28.44 14.69 17.85
CA ASN A 116 27.99 13.74 18.87
C ASN A 116 28.55 12.33 18.62
N ARG A 117 29.78 12.07 19.08
CA ARG A 117 30.50 10.81 18.81
C ARG A 117 29.80 9.55 19.32
N TYR A 118 29.22 9.58 20.53
CA TYR A 118 28.51 8.43 21.10
C TYR A 118 27.27 8.06 20.29
N TYR A 119 26.47 9.07 19.94
CA TYR A 119 25.28 8.89 19.09
C TYR A 119 25.67 8.34 17.71
N ALA A 120 26.69 8.92 17.08
CA ALA A 120 27.17 8.47 15.78
C ALA A 120 27.63 7.00 15.82
N GLY A 121 28.35 6.59 16.86
CA GLY A 121 28.78 5.19 17.02
C GLY A 121 27.61 4.21 17.09
N LEU A 122 26.58 4.52 17.89
CA LEU A 122 25.39 3.67 18.02
C LEU A 122 24.57 3.63 16.72
N SER A 123 24.40 4.77 16.07
CA SER A 123 23.70 4.88 14.79
C SER A 123 24.39 4.08 13.68
N ILE A 124 25.71 4.21 13.54
CA ILE A 124 26.52 3.46 12.56
C ILE A 124 26.39 1.95 12.81
N LEU A 125 26.40 1.51 14.06
CA LEU A 125 26.24 0.10 14.40
C LEU A 125 24.87 -0.41 13.93
N MET A 126 23.80 0.30 14.26
CA MET A 126 22.43 -0.06 13.84
C MET A 126 22.31 -0.10 12.31
N GLU A 127 22.85 0.90 11.61
CA GLU A 127 22.84 0.97 10.14
C GLU A 127 23.59 -0.20 9.50
N LYS A 128 24.76 -0.57 10.05
CA LYS A 128 25.53 -1.73 9.59
C LYS A 128 24.79 -3.04 9.83
N THR A 129 24.09 -3.17 10.96
CA THR A 129 23.26 -4.35 11.24
C THR A 129 22.08 -4.46 10.26
N MET A 130 21.49 -3.34 9.84
CA MET A 130 20.38 -3.30 8.87
C MET A 130 20.85 -3.41 7.41
N MET A 131 22.13 -3.21 7.14
CA MET A 131 22.72 -3.21 5.79
C MET A 131 22.40 -4.47 4.95
N PRO A 132 22.44 -5.71 5.50
CA PRO A 132 22.10 -6.90 4.73
C PRO A 132 20.66 -6.88 4.20
N ILE A 133 19.71 -6.46 5.06
CA ILE A 133 18.30 -6.30 4.69
C ILE A 133 18.18 -5.20 3.62
N TYR A 134 18.86 -4.08 3.84
CA TYR A 134 18.82 -2.97 2.90
C TYR A 134 19.38 -3.33 1.51
N ARG A 135 20.49 -4.07 1.45
CA ARG A 135 21.06 -4.58 0.18
C ARG A 135 20.14 -5.58 -0.51
N LEU A 136 19.40 -6.40 0.25
CA LEU A 136 18.38 -7.27 -0.31
C LEU A 136 17.25 -6.45 -0.96
N LEU A 137 16.78 -5.40 -0.27
CA LEU A 137 15.77 -4.49 -0.81
C LEU A 137 16.25 -3.79 -2.09
N ILE A 138 17.50 -3.30 -2.12
CA ILE A 138 18.10 -2.74 -3.34
C ILE A 138 18.10 -3.76 -4.48
N ARG A 139 18.47 -5.02 -4.22
CA ARG A 139 18.50 -6.07 -5.27
C ARG A 139 17.11 -6.34 -5.82
N ILE A 140 16.11 -6.46 -4.95
CA ILE A 140 14.71 -6.66 -5.35
C ILE A 140 14.23 -5.45 -6.17
N ALA A 141 14.45 -4.24 -5.67
CA ALA A 141 14.08 -3.01 -6.36
C ALA A 141 14.75 -2.87 -7.73
N SER A 142 16.04 -3.18 -7.82
CA SER A 142 16.80 -3.12 -9.09
C SER A 142 16.36 -4.18 -10.10
N ALA A 143 15.82 -5.32 -9.64
CA ALA A 143 15.24 -6.33 -10.51
C ALA A 143 13.85 -5.92 -11.04
N LEU A 144 13.10 -5.16 -10.25
CA LEU A 144 11.77 -4.66 -10.59
C LEU A 144 11.80 -3.36 -11.42
N ASP A 145 12.83 -2.54 -11.20
CA ASP A 145 13.03 -1.26 -11.87
C ASP A 145 14.47 -1.18 -12.43
N PRO A 146 14.65 -1.51 -13.73
CA PRO A 146 15.96 -1.48 -14.37
C PRO A 146 16.61 -0.09 -14.39
N ASP A 147 15.84 1.00 -14.30
CA ASP A 147 16.38 2.36 -14.33
C ASP A 147 17.25 2.66 -13.10
N MET A 148 17.03 1.94 -12.01
CA MET A 148 17.86 2.01 -10.80
C MET A 148 19.33 1.63 -11.09
N SER A 149 19.60 0.79 -12.10
CA SER A 149 20.96 0.41 -12.50
C SER A 149 21.80 1.59 -13.05
N GLN A 150 21.15 2.69 -13.43
CA GLN A 150 21.83 3.91 -13.87
C GLN A 150 22.56 4.62 -12.72
N ILE A 151 22.16 4.35 -11.47
CA ILE A 151 22.89 4.82 -10.28
C ILE A 151 24.13 3.93 -10.12
N LYS A 152 25.27 4.45 -10.57
CA LYS A 152 26.55 3.73 -10.50
C LYS A 152 27.05 3.65 -9.06
N ASN A 153 27.65 2.51 -8.73
CA ASN A 153 28.40 2.37 -7.50
C ASN A 153 29.72 3.13 -7.58
N GLU A 154 29.72 4.35 -7.05
CA GLU A 154 30.91 5.17 -6.88
C GLU A 154 31.47 4.92 -5.47
N ASN A 155 32.26 3.84 -5.33
CA ASN A 155 32.99 3.48 -4.10
C ASN A 155 34.15 4.46 -3.80
N ASN A 156 33.86 5.76 -3.73
CA ASN A 156 34.83 6.78 -3.30
C ASN A 156 34.46 7.24 -1.88
N GLU A 157 34.50 6.34 -0.91
CA GLU A 157 34.48 6.70 0.51
C GLU A 157 35.86 7.24 0.91
N ASN A 158 36.15 8.46 0.47
CA ASN A 158 37.39 9.13 0.84
C ASN A 158 37.29 9.63 2.30
N ALA A 159 38.42 9.57 3.02
CA ALA A 159 38.54 10.20 4.33
C ALA A 159 38.25 11.70 4.23
N GLY A 160 37.42 12.24 5.13
CA GLY A 160 37.02 13.66 5.12
C GLY A 160 35.65 13.96 4.52
N THR A 161 34.89 12.95 4.08
CA THR A 161 33.50 13.12 3.63
C THR A 161 32.49 12.96 4.78
N ILE A 162 31.27 13.48 4.63
CA ILE A 162 30.18 13.28 5.61
C ILE A 162 29.79 11.81 5.80
N TRP A 163 30.03 10.98 4.79
CA TRP A 163 29.67 9.55 4.77
C TRP A 163 30.47 8.72 5.77
N GLN A 164 31.64 9.20 6.21
CA GLN A 164 32.44 8.53 7.25
C GLN A 164 31.70 8.41 8.60
N TYR A 165 30.66 9.23 8.81
CA TYR A 165 29.82 9.21 10.01
C TYR A 165 28.52 8.40 9.81
N CYS A 166 28.41 7.64 8.71
CA CYS A 166 27.27 6.78 8.40
C CYS A 166 27.71 5.32 8.29
N GLY A 167 26.80 4.39 8.59
CA GLY A 167 26.98 2.96 8.35
C GLY A 167 26.76 2.56 6.88
N TYR A 168 26.45 3.52 6.02
CA TYR A 168 26.17 3.39 4.59
C TYR A 168 26.91 4.46 3.80
N GLY A 169 27.19 4.17 2.52
CA GLY A 169 27.88 5.08 1.63
C GLY A 169 26.95 5.99 0.82
N LYS A 170 27.56 6.82 -0.01
CA LYS A 170 26.88 7.69 -0.99
C LYS A 170 25.96 6.90 -1.91
N TYR A 171 26.44 5.76 -2.41
CA TYR A 171 25.68 4.89 -3.30
C TYR A 171 24.40 4.38 -2.62
N GLU A 172 24.52 3.86 -1.40
CA GLU A 172 23.38 3.40 -0.61
C GLU A 172 22.37 4.52 -0.34
N TYR A 173 22.83 5.72 0.00
CA TYR A 173 21.92 6.85 0.24
C TYR A 173 21.18 7.27 -1.04
N ARG A 174 21.84 7.26 -2.20
CA ARG A 174 21.19 7.55 -3.49
C ARG A 174 20.16 6.49 -3.85
N MET A 175 20.45 5.22 -3.63
CA MET A 175 19.48 4.14 -3.81
C MET A 175 18.29 4.29 -2.87
N PHE A 176 18.53 4.70 -1.63
CA PHE A 176 17.47 4.92 -0.64
C PHE A 176 16.58 6.07 -1.11
N SER A 177 17.19 7.16 -1.57
CA SER A 177 16.51 8.34 -2.09
C SER A 177 15.67 8.05 -3.33
N TYR A 178 16.12 7.12 -4.18
CA TYR A 178 15.34 6.64 -5.32
C TYR A 178 14.11 5.83 -4.88
N MET A 179 14.25 4.96 -3.88
CA MET A 179 13.17 4.09 -3.41
C MET A 179 12.16 4.79 -2.49
N LEU A 180 12.62 5.77 -1.70
CA LEU A 180 11.83 6.45 -0.67
C LEU A 180 10.45 6.93 -1.15
N PRO A 181 10.31 7.60 -2.31
CA PRO A 181 9.02 8.11 -2.77
C PRO A 181 7.99 7.00 -3.01
N TYR A 182 8.42 5.80 -3.41
CA TYR A 182 7.51 4.68 -3.68
C TYR A 182 6.96 4.03 -2.42
N THR A 183 7.52 4.32 -1.25
CA THR A 183 7.17 3.65 0.02
C THR A 183 5.69 3.72 0.33
N VAL A 184 5.10 4.92 0.28
CA VAL A 184 3.69 5.15 0.63
C VAL A 184 2.72 4.47 -0.35
N PRO A 185 2.80 4.69 -1.68
CA PRO A 185 1.87 4.05 -2.62
C PRO A 185 2.04 2.52 -2.62
N LEU A 186 3.27 2.01 -2.49
CA LEU A 186 3.53 0.58 -2.41
C LEU A 186 2.92 -0.04 -1.15
N LEU A 187 3.09 0.59 0.01
CA LEU A 187 2.53 0.09 1.27
C LEU A 187 0.99 0.05 1.21
N ILE A 188 0.36 1.07 0.66
CA ILE A 188 -1.11 1.13 0.53
C ILE A 188 -1.61 0.02 -0.39
N LEU A 189 -0.97 -0.20 -1.53
CA LEU A 189 -1.37 -1.28 -2.46
C LEU A 189 -1.13 -2.67 -1.86
N ILE A 190 0.00 -2.85 -1.18
CA ILE A 190 0.33 -4.12 -0.53
C ILE A 190 -0.69 -4.43 0.55
N VAL A 191 -0.92 -3.49 1.49
CA VAL A 191 -1.84 -3.71 2.63
C VAL A 191 -3.26 -3.99 2.15
N ASN A 192 -3.80 -3.18 1.24
CA ASN A 192 -5.16 -3.39 0.73
C ASN A 192 -5.28 -4.67 -0.09
N GLY A 193 -4.27 -4.99 -0.91
CA GLY A 193 -4.23 -6.27 -1.62
C GLY A 193 -4.18 -7.45 -0.65
N MET A 194 -3.31 -7.40 0.37
CA MET A 194 -3.18 -8.45 1.38
C MET A 194 -4.50 -8.68 2.12
N LEU A 195 -5.16 -7.61 2.56
CA LEU A 195 -6.46 -7.71 3.25
C LEU A 195 -7.51 -8.39 2.36
N MET A 196 -7.62 -8.00 1.09
CA MET A 196 -8.53 -8.64 0.14
C MET A 196 -8.22 -10.13 -0.04
N GLY A 197 -6.93 -10.49 -0.18
CA GLY A 197 -6.49 -11.88 -0.32
C GLY A 197 -6.79 -12.73 0.91
N ILE A 198 -6.54 -12.20 2.11
CA ILE A 198 -6.83 -12.87 3.39
C ILE A 198 -8.33 -13.06 3.56
N LEU A 199 -9.15 -12.04 3.27
CA LEU A 199 -10.61 -12.14 3.35
C LEU A 199 -11.14 -13.20 2.38
N LEU A 200 -10.68 -13.21 1.13
CA LEU A 200 -11.08 -14.24 0.16
C LEU A 200 -10.70 -15.64 0.64
N ALA A 201 -9.50 -15.81 1.22
CA ALA A 201 -9.06 -17.09 1.78
C ALA A 201 -9.95 -17.52 2.96
N PHE A 202 -10.30 -16.59 3.86
CA PHE A 202 -11.21 -16.85 4.97
C PHE A 202 -12.57 -17.39 4.50
N PHE A 203 -13.22 -16.71 3.56
CA PHE A 203 -14.52 -17.15 3.03
C PHE A 203 -14.42 -18.48 2.29
N THR A 204 -13.35 -18.68 1.50
CA THR A 204 -13.13 -19.92 0.75
C THR A 204 -12.92 -21.11 1.69
N PHE A 205 -12.06 -20.96 2.69
CA PHE A 205 -11.72 -22.03 3.63
C PHE A 205 -12.90 -22.38 4.55
N ASN A 206 -13.55 -21.38 5.14
CA ASN A 206 -14.73 -21.61 5.99
C ASN A 206 -15.90 -22.17 5.18
N GLY A 207 -16.05 -21.76 3.91
CA GLY A 207 -17.07 -22.34 3.01
C GLY A 207 -16.85 -23.83 2.80
N ALA A 208 -15.61 -24.23 2.53
CA ALA A 208 -15.25 -25.64 2.40
C ALA A 208 -15.55 -26.42 3.69
N LEU A 209 -15.20 -25.87 4.87
CA LEU A 209 -15.46 -26.51 6.16
C LEU A 209 -16.95 -26.64 6.49
N THR A 210 -17.72 -25.56 6.41
CA THR A 210 -19.17 -25.60 6.66
C THR A 210 -19.86 -26.54 5.68
N GLY A 211 -19.46 -26.53 4.41
CA GLY A 211 -19.96 -27.49 3.43
C GLY A 211 -19.67 -28.94 3.81
N PHE A 212 -18.44 -29.22 4.28
CA PHE A 212 -18.07 -30.55 4.77
C PHE A 212 -18.88 -31.00 5.99
N GLU A 213 -19.07 -30.12 6.97
CA GLU A 213 -19.84 -30.42 8.18
C GLU A 213 -21.30 -30.74 7.87
N LEU A 214 -21.90 -30.05 6.90
CA LEU A 214 -23.32 -30.21 6.56
C LEU A 214 -23.59 -31.39 5.60
N PHE A 215 -22.72 -31.67 4.63
CA PHE A 215 -22.98 -32.67 3.57
C PHE A 215 -21.82 -33.66 3.32
N GLY A 216 -20.85 -33.74 4.22
CA GLY A 216 -19.65 -34.56 4.07
C GLY A 216 -18.77 -34.10 2.89
N GLU A 217 -17.96 -35.00 2.34
CA GLU A 217 -16.99 -34.67 1.27
C GLU A 217 -17.62 -33.99 0.05
N LYS A 218 -18.85 -34.36 -0.30
CA LYS A 218 -19.60 -33.78 -1.44
C LYS A 218 -20.02 -32.33 -1.17
N GLY A 219 -20.15 -31.95 0.10
CA GLY A 219 -20.52 -30.61 0.54
C GLY A 219 -19.41 -29.58 0.42
N ILE A 220 -18.14 -30.00 0.34
CA ILE A 220 -16.99 -29.09 0.25
C ILE A 220 -17.14 -28.13 -0.94
N ILE A 221 -17.47 -28.67 -2.12
CA ILE A 221 -17.60 -27.86 -3.34
C ILE A 221 -18.81 -26.92 -3.25
N ILE A 222 -19.91 -27.40 -2.64
CA ILE A 222 -21.15 -26.64 -2.47
C ILE A 222 -20.92 -25.46 -1.50
N GLY A 223 -20.32 -25.72 -0.34
CA GLY A 223 -20.04 -24.68 0.65
C GLY A 223 -18.98 -23.67 0.19
N LEU A 224 -17.98 -24.12 -0.56
CA LEU A 224 -17.01 -23.22 -1.21
C LEU A 224 -17.70 -22.30 -2.23
N PHE A 225 -18.54 -22.85 -3.11
CA PHE A 225 -19.27 -22.04 -4.08
C PHE A 225 -20.20 -21.04 -3.40
N TYR A 226 -20.98 -21.49 -2.41
CA TYR A 226 -21.89 -20.65 -1.64
C TYR A 226 -21.17 -19.45 -1.01
N ASN A 227 -20.06 -19.68 -0.30
CA ASN A 227 -19.32 -18.59 0.35
C ASN A 227 -18.55 -17.69 -0.63
N ILE A 228 -18.06 -18.21 -1.75
CA ILE A 228 -17.47 -17.37 -2.80
C ILE A 228 -18.53 -16.45 -3.41
N VAL A 229 -19.73 -16.97 -3.65
CA VAL A 229 -20.86 -16.17 -4.16
C VAL A 229 -21.27 -15.11 -3.14
N TYR A 230 -21.45 -15.50 -1.88
CA TYR A 230 -21.75 -14.57 -0.77
C TYR A 230 -20.68 -13.46 -0.67
N PHE A 231 -19.39 -13.82 -0.68
CA PHE A 231 -18.28 -12.88 -0.67
C PHE A 231 -18.33 -11.92 -1.85
N SER A 232 -18.55 -12.45 -3.06
CA SER A 232 -18.61 -11.67 -4.29
C SER A 232 -19.75 -10.66 -4.24
N ILE A 233 -20.96 -11.06 -3.82
CA ILE A 233 -22.12 -10.16 -3.73
C ILE A 233 -21.99 -9.18 -2.58
N SER A 234 -21.32 -9.57 -1.49
CA SER A 234 -21.05 -8.68 -0.36
C SER A 234 -20.06 -7.59 -0.73
N ILE A 235 -19.17 -7.81 -1.71
CA ILE A 235 -18.12 -6.85 -2.09
C ILE A 235 -18.44 -6.10 -3.38
N ILE A 236 -18.91 -6.77 -4.43
CA ILE A 236 -19.08 -6.18 -5.77
C ILE A 236 -19.87 -4.86 -5.76
N PRO A 237 -20.99 -4.71 -5.03
CA PRO A 237 -21.82 -3.50 -5.08
C PRO A 237 -21.05 -2.21 -4.79
N HIS A 238 -20.25 -2.18 -3.72
CA HIS A 238 -19.43 -1.03 -3.36
C HIS A 238 -18.00 -1.14 -3.93
N GLY A 239 -17.44 -2.34 -3.98
CA GLY A 239 -16.08 -2.64 -4.42
C GLY A 239 -15.80 -2.30 -5.88
N ILE A 240 -16.81 -2.33 -6.76
CA ILE A 240 -16.66 -1.88 -8.16
C ILE A 240 -16.33 -0.38 -8.27
N ILE A 241 -16.63 0.39 -7.22
CA ILE A 241 -16.34 1.82 -7.12
C ILE A 241 -15.11 2.05 -6.25
N GLU A 242 -15.07 1.41 -5.08
CA GLU A 242 -14.01 1.62 -4.09
C GLU A 242 -12.64 1.17 -4.58
N ILE A 243 -12.53 -0.05 -5.12
CA ILE A 243 -11.25 -0.63 -5.53
C ILE A 243 -10.61 0.21 -6.64
N PRO A 244 -11.30 0.57 -7.75
CA PRO A 244 -10.73 1.48 -8.74
C PRO A 244 -10.35 2.83 -8.17
N THR A 245 -11.10 3.36 -7.21
CA THR A 245 -10.82 4.66 -6.59
C THR A 245 -9.52 4.62 -5.78
N ILE A 246 -9.29 3.55 -5.00
CA ILE A 246 -8.04 3.35 -4.26
C ILE A 246 -6.87 3.17 -5.23
N LEU A 247 -7.05 2.41 -6.31
CA LEU A 247 -6.02 2.21 -7.35
C LEU A 247 -5.66 3.53 -8.03
N VAL A 248 -6.64 4.38 -8.35
CA VAL A 248 -6.41 5.72 -8.90
C VAL A 248 -5.68 6.60 -7.90
N ALA A 249 -6.06 6.58 -6.61
CA ALA A 249 -5.36 7.33 -5.57
C ALA A 249 -3.88 6.92 -5.46
N ALA A 250 -3.61 5.62 -5.45
CA ALA A 250 -2.26 5.08 -5.46
C ALA A 250 -1.50 5.40 -6.76
N ALA A 251 -2.19 5.48 -7.91
CA ALA A 251 -1.57 5.81 -9.19
C ALA A 251 -1.09 7.27 -9.22
N VAL A 252 -1.86 8.19 -8.63
CA VAL A 252 -1.43 9.60 -8.48
C VAL A 252 -0.19 9.69 -7.61
N GLY A 253 -0.17 8.99 -6.47
CA GLY A 253 1.00 8.89 -5.60
C GLY A 253 2.20 8.27 -6.30
N TYR A 254 1.99 7.16 -7.02
CA TYR A 254 3.02 6.46 -7.80
C TYR A 254 3.63 7.34 -8.89
N HIS A 255 2.83 8.07 -9.66
CA HIS A 255 3.34 8.95 -10.72
C HIS A 255 4.23 10.05 -10.15
N PHE A 256 3.85 10.63 -9.02
CA PHE A 256 4.71 11.57 -8.30
C PHE A 256 5.99 10.91 -7.80
N ALA A 257 5.87 9.71 -7.21
CA ALA A 257 7.02 8.94 -6.73
C ALA A 257 8.02 8.64 -7.86
N TYR A 258 7.50 8.20 -9.01
CA TYR A 258 8.29 7.95 -10.22
C TYR A 258 9.02 9.20 -10.69
N SER A 259 8.33 10.34 -10.75
CA SER A 259 8.96 11.61 -11.13
C SER A 259 10.08 12.01 -10.17
N GLN A 260 9.89 11.87 -8.86
CA GLN A 260 10.89 12.22 -7.85
C GLN A 260 12.11 11.27 -7.89
N ALA A 261 11.86 9.96 -8.01
CA ALA A 261 12.91 8.97 -8.14
C ALA A 261 13.78 9.25 -9.40
N HIS A 262 13.15 9.58 -10.52
CA HIS A 262 13.86 9.92 -11.76
C HIS A 262 14.60 11.26 -11.69
N ASP A 263 14.16 12.21 -10.85
CA ASP A 263 14.91 13.43 -10.61
C ASP A 263 16.25 13.16 -9.91
N VAL A 264 16.33 12.14 -9.03
CA VAL A 264 17.60 11.69 -8.42
C VAL A 264 18.60 11.22 -9.47
N ILE A 265 18.13 10.51 -10.50
CA ILE A 265 18.97 10.03 -11.60
C ILE A 265 19.34 11.19 -12.54
N ARG A 266 18.33 11.90 -13.07
CA ARG A 266 18.51 12.93 -14.11
C ARG A 266 19.35 14.11 -13.65
N ASN A 267 19.12 14.58 -12.43
CA ASN A 267 19.83 15.73 -11.88
C ASN A 267 21.04 15.33 -11.05
N LYS A 268 21.34 14.02 -10.95
CA LYS A 268 22.42 13.47 -10.13
C LYS A 268 22.37 13.95 -8.68
N PHE A 269 21.17 13.99 -8.08
CA PHE A 269 21.03 14.41 -6.70
C PHE A 269 21.77 13.45 -5.75
N PHE A 270 22.20 14.03 -4.63
CA PHE A 270 22.90 13.39 -3.52
C PHE A 270 24.24 12.76 -3.89
N THR A 271 24.95 13.35 -4.87
CA THR A 271 26.34 12.99 -5.19
C THR A 271 27.38 13.78 -4.39
N GLY A 272 26.96 14.84 -3.68
CA GLY A 272 27.85 15.68 -2.88
C GLY A 272 28.44 14.96 -1.68
N ASP A 273 29.59 15.47 -1.21
CA ASP A 273 30.29 14.99 -0.02
C ASP A 273 30.16 15.91 1.20
N GLU A 274 29.41 17.01 1.03
CA GLU A 274 29.19 18.06 2.02
C GLU A 274 27.71 18.22 2.34
N ILE A 275 27.40 18.59 3.58
CA ILE A 275 26.01 18.80 4.05
C ILE A 275 25.29 19.87 3.22
N GLU A 276 25.98 20.95 2.84
CA GLU A 276 25.38 22.05 2.08
C GLU A 276 24.90 21.61 0.69
N SER A 277 25.66 20.73 0.03
CA SER A 277 25.25 20.11 -1.23
C SER A 277 23.99 19.26 -1.05
N LEU A 278 23.92 18.42 -0.01
CA LEU A 278 22.73 17.61 0.26
C LEU A 278 21.50 18.45 0.59
N LEU A 279 21.68 19.53 1.36
CA LEU A 279 20.60 20.48 1.69
C LEU A 279 20.06 21.19 0.45
N THR A 280 20.95 21.53 -0.49
CA THR A 280 20.55 22.13 -1.77
C THR A 280 19.71 21.15 -2.59
N ASP A 281 20.15 19.90 -2.73
CA ASP A 281 19.41 18.84 -3.43
C ASP A 281 18.04 18.57 -2.78
N SER A 282 18.01 18.50 -1.44
CA SER A 282 16.77 18.37 -0.68
C SER A 282 15.83 19.56 -0.87
N GLY A 283 16.37 20.77 -1.00
CA GLY A 283 15.62 21.98 -1.33
C GLY A 283 14.94 21.89 -2.70
N HIS A 284 15.63 21.34 -3.71
CA HIS A 284 15.05 21.09 -5.02
C HIS A 284 13.92 20.06 -4.97
N ILE A 285 14.13 18.94 -4.29
CA ILE A 285 13.10 17.91 -4.09
C ILE A 285 11.88 18.49 -3.38
N PHE A 286 12.09 19.28 -2.32
CA PHE A 286 11.02 19.91 -1.57
C PHE A 286 10.24 20.93 -2.40
N LYS A 287 10.91 21.67 -3.29
CA LYS A 287 10.24 22.56 -4.24
C LYS A 287 9.31 21.77 -5.17
N THR A 288 9.78 20.67 -5.75
CA THR A 288 8.95 19.78 -6.58
C THR A 288 7.78 19.19 -5.80
N THR A 289 8.01 18.78 -4.55
CA THR A 289 6.96 18.30 -3.64
C THR A 289 5.91 19.37 -3.38
N LYS A 290 6.33 20.61 -3.10
CA LYS A 290 5.42 21.74 -2.89
C LYS A 290 4.59 22.01 -4.15
N ASP A 291 5.22 22.02 -5.32
CA ASP A 291 4.53 22.23 -6.60
C ASP A 291 3.50 21.13 -6.87
N TYR A 292 3.80 19.87 -6.51
CA TYR A 292 2.86 18.75 -6.58
C TYR A 292 1.70 18.89 -5.59
N LEU A 293 1.99 19.18 -4.32
CA LEU A 293 0.96 19.29 -3.27
C LEU A 293 0.03 20.49 -3.47
N LEU A 294 0.52 21.57 -4.08
CA LEU A 294 -0.29 22.75 -4.40
C LEU A 294 -0.86 22.69 -5.82
N SER A 295 -0.62 21.61 -6.57
CA SER A 295 -1.09 21.51 -7.94
C SER A 295 -2.61 21.39 -7.98
N ALA A 296 -3.24 22.14 -8.90
CA ALA A 296 -4.67 22.06 -9.12
C ALA A 296 -5.13 20.67 -9.55
N TYR A 297 -4.26 19.91 -10.24
CA TYR A 297 -4.54 18.54 -10.64
C TYR A 297 -4.66 17.61 -9.42
N THR A 298 -3.70 17.66 -8.50
CA THR A 298 -3.69 16.86 -7.27
C THR A 298 -4.96 17.08 -6.47
N TRP A 299 -5.35 18.33 -6.24
CA TRP A 299 -6.57 18.64 -5.48
C TRP A 299 -7.86 18.25 -6.22
N LYS A 300 -7.91 18.39 -7.55
CA LYS A 300 -9.04 17.88 -8.34
C LYS A 300 -9.19 16.37 -8.20
N MET A 301 -8.08 15.63 -8.26
CA MET A 301 -8.09 14.19 -8.05
C MET A 301 -8.51 13.81 -6.63
N VAL A 302 -7.98 14.48 -5.60
CA VAL A 302 -8.37 14.24 -4.20
C VAL A 302 -9.87 14.45 -3.99
N VAL A 303 -10.43 15.56 -4.49
CA VAL A 303 -11.87 15.84 -4.38
C VAL A 303 -12.69 14.76 -5.10
N LEU A 304 -12.30 14.38 -6.32
CA LEU A 304 -12.99 13.34 -7.07
C LEU A 304 -12.96 11.99 -6.33
N ILE A 305 -11.80 11.61 -5.79
CA ILE A 305 -11.59 10.39 -5.01
C ILE A 305 -12.50 10.40 -3.77
N ILE A 306 -12.50 11.47 -2.99
CA ILE A 306 -13.32 11.59 -1.78
C ILE A 306 -14.81 11.46 -2.13
N LEU A 307 -15.29 12.16 -3.15
CA LEU A 307 -16.70 12.07 -3.57
C LEU A 307 -17.08 10.66 -4.03
N THR A 308 -16.17 9.97 -4.71
CA THR A 308 -16.39 8.60 -5.20
C THR A 308 -16.39 7.59 -4.04
N LEU A 309 -15.53 7.78 -3.03
CA LEU A 309 -15.53 6.97 -1.81
C LEU A 309 -16.77 7.19 -0.94
N LEU A 310 -17.31 8.41 -0.92
CA LEU A 310 -18.59 8.68 -0.24
C LEU A 310 -19.72 7.88 -0.89
N LEU A 311 -19.75 7.82 -2.22
CA LEU A 311 -20.71 7.02 -2.96
C LEU A 311 -20.55 5.52 -2.65
N ALA A 312 -19.31 5.02 -2.63
CA ALA A 312 -19.03 3.62 -2.29
C ALA A 312 -19.49 3.28 -0.87
N ALA A 313 -19.17 4.10 0.12
CA ALA A 313 -19.59 3.90 1.52
C ALA A 313 -21.12 3.92 1.69
N TYR A 314 -21.81 4.77 0.93
CA TYR A 314 -23.27 4.79 0.91
C TYR A 314 -23.84 3.48 0.35
N ILE A 315 -23.29 2.98 -0.76
CA ILE A 315 -23.71 1.71 -1.36
C ILE A 315 -23.42 0.54 -0.41
N GLU A 316 -22.27 0.53 0.25
CA GLU A 316 -21.92 -0.49 1.24
C GLU A 316 -22.95 -0.54 2.37
N THR A 317 -23.26 0.62 2.96
CA THR A 317 -24.12 0.66 4.16
C THR A 317 -25.59 0.42 3.85
N TYR A 318 -26.11 0.99 2.76
CA TYR A 318 -27.57 1.05 2.53
C TYR A 318 -28.07 0.16 1.40
N VAL A 319 -27.20 -0.27 0.49
CA VAL A 319 -27.60 -1.00 -0.72
C VAL A 319 -27.10 -2.45 -0.69
N THR A 320 -25.88 -2.67 -0.21
CA THR A 320 -25.21 -3.98 -0.29
C THR A 320 -25.98 -5.05 0.47
N LEU A 321 -26.42 -4.78 1.71
CA LEU A 321 -27.23 -5.71 2.49
C LEU A 321 -28.51 -6.13 1.76
N GLY A 322 -29.26 -5.18 1.19
CA GLY A 322 -30.49 -5.48 0.45
C GLY A 322 -30.27 -6.25 -0.86
N ILE A 323 -29.08 -6.17 -1.46
CA ILE A 323 -28.70 -7.01 -2.61
C ILE A 323 -28.35 -8.42 -2.13
N VAL A 324 -27.54 -8.53 -1.07
CA VAL A 324 -27.15 -9.81 -0.46
C VAL A 324 -28.40 -10.61 -0.09
N ASP A 325 -29.34 -10.03 0.65
CA ASP A 325 -30.56 -10.72 1.08
C ASP A 325 -31.34 -11.29 -0.12
N LYS A 326 -31.54 -10.49 -1.17
CA LYS A 326 -32.28 -10.93 -2.36
C LYS A 326 -31.59 -12.06 -3.12
N VAL A 327 -30.26 -11.99 -3.26
CA VAL A 327 -29.54 -13.00 -4.03
C VAL A 327 -29.40 -14.29 -3.22
N MET A 328 -29.15 -14.19 -1.92
CA MET A 328 -29.09 -15.36 -1.03
C MET A 328 -30.46 -16.06 -0.96
N MET A 329 -31.57 -15.32 -0.87
CA MET A 329 -32.91 -15.93 -0.95
C MET A 329 -33.14 -16.76 -2.23
N ILE A 330 -32.61 -16.31 -3.38
CA ILE A 330 -32.73 -17.05 -4.65
C ILE A 330 -31.87 -18.32 -4.61
N ILE A 331 -30.65 -18.22 -4.06
CA ILE A 331 -29.71 -19.34 -3.92
C ILE A 331 -30.26 -20.39 -2.95
N ASP A 332 -30.76 -19.96 -1.80
CA ASP A 332 -31.35 -20.84 -0.79
C ASP A 332 -32.57 -21.58 -1.36
N GLY A 333 -33.47 -20.87 -2.05
CA GLY A 333 -34.62 -21.49 -2.71
C GLY A 333 -34.27 -22.46 -3.86
N SER A 334 -33.06 -22.36 -4.42
CA SER A 334 -32.57 -23.31 -5.43
C SER A 334 -31.73 -24.45 -4.84
N LEU A 335 -31.27 -24.32 -3.59
CA LEU A 335 -30.61 -25.38 -2.80
C LEU A 335 -31.61 -26.24 -2.02
N GLU A 336 -32.78 -25.69 -1.65
CA GLU A 336 -33.85 -26.40 -0.94
C GLU A 336 -34.19 -27.81 -1.47
N PRO A 337 -34.25 -28.05 -2.81
CA PRO A 337 -34.51 -29.38 -3.37
C PRO A 337 -33.38 -30.40 -3.14
N PHE A 338 -32.17 -29.96 -2.81
CA PHE A 338 -31.02 -30.81 -2.51
C PHE A 338 -30.83 -31.06 -1.00
N LEU A 339 -31.60 -30.34 -0.16
CA LEU A 339 -31.58 -30.46 1.31
C LEU A 339 -32.67 -31.39 1.86
N ALA A 340 -33.66 -31.76 1.03
CA ALA A 340 -34.78 -32.66 1.35
C ALA A 340 -34.47 -34.13 1.01
#